data_AF-D4ALR0-F1
#
_entry.id   AF-D4ALR0-F1
#
_cell.length_a   1.000
_cell.length_b   1.000
_cell.length_c   1.000
_cell.angle_alpha   90.00
_cell.angle_beta   90.00
_cell.angle_gamma   90.00
#
_symmetry.space_group_name_H-M   'P 1'
#
loop_
_entity.id
_entity.type
_entity.pdbx_description
1 polymer ?
#
loop_
_entity_poly.entity_id
_entity_poly.type
_entity_poly.pdbx_seq_one_letter_code
_entity_poly.pdbx_strand_id
1 'polypeptide(L)'
;MEHTECHNGVHECVPAYLRASRPLKTFTELYIEIKRNRIRDIERHIELITVKHSLISPPGDITLEKEVLEVWAMLFDFVIHTKFNNPMLDSAVLLLINLTHSVPISQQVHDPNMKIPQSLRDLNKLWKDATGKDIKIFVNKRKPAPKTREPSEGEILLPTTEEDSDKPDDKNKENGKAGKQTENENCTSTGATLPDSDKNEMSRAEVPMVREIIRVNGHALWTELPLLHTFLDRKFLMIGRLERKQRCSLTSFLGRMIAGGLCDQYFGCIALWFIRETLETPRAIIEEEEDSDEDEYGSYNQEDEAKNNKRQAKEKKKHDQSKYDTMDMIEKEFANLTLNDLLFPCITLFATCSKALAALSVSKPIICGADKNRLTNIGELATNFVKATEVGFSVQRWMFWKSRLKKIANLGVKPLSGSARLAFNLLCNSGRFSGIELPGDKEFMKRSVEYLSEESTLVDLFSSDLNWIDEEICP
;
A
#
# COMPACT_ATOMS: atom_id res chain seq x y z
N MET A 1 13.16 35.41 -7.12
CA MET A 1 14.03 36.08 -8.11
C MET A 1 13.57 37.51 -8.25
N GLU A 2 13.95 38.33 -7.28
CA GLU A 2 13.78 39.77 -7.38
C GLU A 2 14.89 40.27 -8.30
N HIS A 3 14.48 40.94 -9.38
CA HIS A 3 15.39 41.45 -10.39
C HIS A 3 16.24 42.58 -9.81
N THR A 4 17.51 42.31 -9.58
CA THR A 4 18.52 43.36 -9.54
C THR A 4 18.53 44.05 -10.90
N GLU A 5 18.36 45.37 -10.87
CA GLU A 5 18.21 46.24 -12.03
C GLU A 5 19.36 46.04 -13.01
N CYS A 6 19.12 45.31 -14.10
CA CYS A 6 20.10 45.11 -15.15
C CYS A 6 20.10 46.35 -16.06
N HIS A 7 20.84 47.37 -15.64
CA HIS A 7 21.15 48.54 -16.44
C HIS A 7 22.14 48.17 -17.55
N ASN A 8 21.61 47.76 -18.71
CA ASN A 8 22.05 48.15 -20.05
C ASN A 8 21.49 47.14 -21.06
N GLY A 9 20.69 47.64 -22.00
CA GLY A 9 19.94 46.84 -22.95
C GLY A 9 20.81 45.88 -23.75
N VAL A 10 20.51 44.58 -23.64
CA VAL A 10 19.93 43.70 -24.68
C VAL A 10 19.56 42.39 -23.96
N HIS A 11 18.27 42.13 -23.75
CA HIS A 11 17.78 40.90 -23.11
C HIS A 11 17.80 39.71 -24.10
N GLU A 12 18.98 39.28 -24.55
CA GLU A 12 19.11 38.07 -25.38
C GLU A 12 18.78 36.77 -24.61
N CYS A 13 18.83 36.82 -23.27
CA CYS A 13 18.60 35.65 -22.41
C CYS A 13 17.10 35.26 -22.32
N VAL A 14 16.17 36.22 -22.39
CA VAL A 14 14.73 35.97 -22.21
C VAL A 14 14.13 35.20 -23.41
N PRO A 15 14.43 35.56 -24.67
CA PRO A 15 14.01 34.75 -25.82
C PRO A 15 14.62 33.35 -25.83
N ALA A 16 15.88 33.18 -25.38
CA ALA A 16 16.52 31.87 -25.27
C ALA A 16 15.82 31.00 -24.21
N TYR A 17 15.51 31.56 -23.05
CA TYR A 17 14.75 30.89 -21.98
C TYR A 17 13.33 30.51 -22.45
N LEU A 18 12.63 31.40 -23.14
CA LEU A 18 11.29 31.12 -23.70
C LEU A 18 11.32 30.09 -24.84
N ARG A 19 12.43 29.99 -25.58
CA ARG A 19 12.64 28.93 -26.58
C ARG A 19 12.94 27.59 -25.94
N ALA A 20 13.65 27.55 -24.81
CA ALA A 20 13.92 26.33 -24.06
C ALA A 20 12.71 25.83 -23.24
N SER A 21 11.84 26.74 -22.79
CA SER A 21 10.69 26.40 -21.95
C SER A 21 9.63 25.56 -22.67
N ARG A 22 9.43 25.75 -23.99
CA ARG A 22 8.49 24.95 -24.78
C ARG A 22 8.92 23.48 -24.90
N PRO A 23 10.15 23.14 -25.37
CA PRO A 23 10.65 21.77 -25.34
C PRO A 23 10.62 21.16 -23.94
N LEU A 24 11.05 21.89 -22.91
CA LEU A 24 11.03 21.41 -21.52
C LEU A 24 9.60 21.07 -21.05
N LYS A 25 8.61 21.91 -21.38
CA LYS A 25 7.20 21.63 -21.11
C LYS A 25 6.74 20.36 -21.85
N THR A 26 7.02 20.24 -23.14
CA THR A 26 6.67 19.04 -23.92
C THR A 26 7.33 17.77 -23.37
N PHE A 27 8.62 17.81 -23.01
CA PHE A 27 9.30 16.68 -22.39
C PHE A 27 8.71 16.33 -21.02
N THR A 28 8.32 17.33 -20.23
CA THR A 28 7.66 17.13 -18.94
C THR A 28 6.28 16.49 -19.12
N GLU A 29 5.48 16.96 -20.07
CA GLU A 29 4.18 16.38 -20.42
C GLU A 29 4.32 14.93 -20.91
N LEU A 30 5.27 14.66 -21.83
CA LEU A 30 5.58 13.32 -22.31
C LEU A 30 6.05 12.40 -21.17
N TYR A 31 6.92 12.90 -20.28
CA TYR A 31 7.39 12.13 -19.13
C TYR A 31 6.24 11.77 -18.18
N ILE A 32 5.37 12.74 -17.87
CA ILE A 32 4.17 12.53 -17.04
C ILE A 32 3.24 11.52 -17.73
N GLU A 33 3.06 11.61 -19.04
CA GLU A 33 2.23 10.69 -19.82
C GLU A 33 2.81 9.27 -19.82
N ILE A 34 4.12 9.09 -20.04
CA ILE A 34 4.79 7.80 -19.95
C ILE A 34 4.59 7.17 -18.57
N LYS A 35 4.77 7.95 -17.49
CA LYS A 35 4.58 7.44 -16.13
C LYS A 35 3.12 7.11 -15.82
N ARG A 36 2.16 7.93 -16.27
CA ARG A 36 0.73 7.64 -16.18
C ARG A 36 0.36 6.37 -16.95
N ASN A 37 0.98 6.13 -18.10
CA ASN A 37 0.73 4.92 -18.89
C ASN A 37 1.12 3.65 -18.12
N ARG A 38 2.18 3.66 -17.30
CA ARG A 38 2.52 2.51 -16.46
C ARG A 38 1.45 2.18 -15.42
N ILE A 39 0.80 3.18 -14.82
CA ILE A 39 -0.34 2.95 -13.90
C ILE A 39 -1.54 2.41 -14.66
N ARG A 40 -1.84 2.98 -15.84
CA ARG A 40 -2.91 2.48 -16.72
C ARG A 40 -2.68 1.03 -17.16
N ASP A 41 -1.43 0.63 -17.37
CA ASP A 41 -1.09 -0.76 -17.68
C ASP A 41 -1.43 -1.69 -16.50
N ILE A 42 -1.19 -1.25 -15.26
CA ILE A 42 -1.59 -1.98 -14.05
C ILE A 42 -3.12 -2.09 -13.96
N GLU A 43 -3.84 -0.97 -14.15
CA GLU A 43 -5.30 -0.93 -14.16
C GLU A 43 -5.88 -1.87 -15.22
N ARG A 44 -5.35 -1.83 -16.45
CA ARG A 44 -5.80 -2.67 -17.56
C ARG A 44 -5.58 -4.16 -17.28
N HIS A 45 -4.49 -4.51 -16.58
CA HIS A 45 -4.23 -5.89 -16.19
C HIS A 45 -5.20 -6.37 -15.11
N ILE A 46 -5.52 -5.51 -14.13
CA ILE A 46 -6.56 -5.76 -13.12
C ILE A 46 -7.94 -5.97 -13.79
N GLU A 47 -8.30 -5.11 -14.75
CA GLU A 47 -9.55 -5.24 -15.52
C GLU A 47 -9.59 -6.55 -16.30
N LEU A 48 -8.49 -6.92 -16.97
CA LEU A 48 -8.41 -8.16 -17.73
C LEU A 48 -8.58 -9.40 -16.84
N ILE A 49 -7.93 -9.45 -15.66
CA ILE A 49 -8.13 -10.52 -14.67
C ILE A 49 -9.58 -10.53 -14.20
N THR A 50 -10.15 -9.36 -13.90
CA THR A 50 -11.53 -9.21 -13.44
C THR A 50 -12.53 -9.76 -14.45
N VAL A 51 -12.39 -9.41 -15.73
CA VAL A 51 -13.24 -9.90 -16.82
C VAL A 51 -13.04 -11.40 -17.03
N LYS A 52 -11.79 -11.86 -17.05
CA LYS A 52 -11.46 -13.29 -17.25
C LYS A 52 -12.12 -14.17 -16.18
N HIS A 53 -11.98 -13.82 -14.90
CA HIS A 53 -12.45 -14.66 -13.80
C HIS A 53 -13.92 -14.44 -13.44
N SER A 54 -14.52 -13.30 -13.79
CA SER A 54 -15.99 -13.13 -13.68
C SER A 54 -16.77 -13.96 -14.72
N LEU A 55 -16.14 -14.30 -15.85
CA LEU A 55 -16.81 -15.01 -16.95
C LEU A 55 -16.49 -16.51 -17.03
N ILE A 56 -15.24 -16.94 -16.77
CA ILE A 56 -14.74 -18.21 -17.31
C ILE A 56 -14.21 -19.22 -16.26
N SER A 57 -13.79 -18.80 -15.06
CA SER A 57 -12.94 -19.67 -14.23
C SER A 57 -13.66 -20.34 -13.05
N PRO A 58 -13.53 -21.66 -12.83
CA PRO A 58 -13.95 -22.26 -11.57
C PRO A 58 -13.09 -21.76 -10.38
N PRO A 59 -13.67 -21.57 -9.18
CA PRO A 59 -12.96 -21.04 -8.02
C PRO A 59 -11.87 -22.00 -7.51
N GLY A 60 -10.69 -21.45 -7.21
CA GLY A 60 -9.54 -22.19 -6.63
C GLY A 60 -8.32 -22.36 -7.55
N ASP A 61 -8.21 -21.53 -8.59
CA ASP A 61 -7.16 -21.64 -9.59
C ASP A 61 -5.83 -21.04 -9.09
N ILE A 62 -4.79 -21.87 -8.99
CA ILE A 62 -3.38 -21.47 -8.78
C ILE A 62 -2.99 -20.37 -9.80
N THR A 63 -3.64 -20.37 -10.96
CA THR A 63 -3.51 -19.33 -11.99
C THR A 63 -3.92 -17.95 -11.50
N LEU A 64 -5.03 -17.81 -10.75
CA LEU A 64 -5.50 -16.50 -10.27
C LEU A 64 -4.52 -15.92 -9.25
N GLU A 65 -4.00 -16.75 -8.35
CA GLU A 65 -2.95 -16.33 -7.40
C GLU A 65 -1.71 -15.81 -8.14
N LYS A 66 -1.26 -16.52 -9.18
CA LYS A 66 -0.12 -16.09 -10.00
C LYS A 66 -0.39 -14.75 -10.70
N GLU A 67 -1.57 -14.56 -11.27
CA GLU A 67 -1.96 -13.32 -11.95
C GLU A 67 -2.05 -12.13 -10.98
N VAL A 68 -2.59 -12.33 -9.78
CA VAL A 68 -2.60 -11.30 -8.72
C VAL A 68 -1.17 -10.94 -8.30
N LEU A 69 -0.28 -11.92 -8.15
CA LEU A 69 1.14 -11.67 -7.85
C LEU A 69 1.86 -10.92 -8.99
N GLU A 70 1.45 -11.13 -10.24
CA GLU A 70 1.97 -10.40 -11.40
C GLU A 70 1.57 -8.92 -11.32
N VAL A 71 0.32 -8.61 -10.98
CA VAL A 71 -0.13 -7.21 -10.71
C VAL A 71 0.73 -6.56 -9.63
N TRP A 72 0.97 -7.24 -8.51
CA TRP A 72 1.83 -6.71 -7.45
C TRP A 72 3.29 -6.56 -7.87
N ALA A 73 3.80 -7.43 -8.75
CA ALA A 73 5.12 -7.29 -9.34
C ALA A 73 5.22 -6.06 -10.25
N MET A 74 4.22 -5.79 -11.08
CA MET A 74 4.16 -4.57 -11.91
C MET A 74 4.10 -3.31 -11.05
N LEU A 75 3.28 -3.31 -9.99
CA LEU A 75 3.20 -2.20 -9.04
C LEU A 75 4.54 -1.96 -8.34
N PHE A 76 5.20 -3.01 -7.88
CA PHE A 76 6.50 -2.91 -7.24
C PHE A 76 7.58 -2.38 -8.19
N ASP A 77 7.64 -2.89 -9.41
CA ASP A 77 8.55 -2.39 -10.44
C ASP A 77 8.30 -0.91 -10.74
N PHE A 78 7.03 -0.50 -10.82
CA PHE A 78 6.65 0.89 -10.96
C PHE A 78 7.17 1.74 -9.78
N VAL A 79 7.00 1.28 -8.54
CA VAL A 79 7.42 1.98 -7.32
C VAL A 79 8.93 2.19 -7.28
N ILE A 80 9.72 1.12 -7.41
CA ILE A 80 11.18 1.22 -7.28
C ILE A 80 11.83 2.08 -8.39
N HIS A 81 11.19 2.18 -9.56
CA HIS A 81 11.66 3.01 -10.68
C HIS A 81 11.01 4.41 -10.74
N THR A 82 10.30 4.82 -9.69
CA THR A 82 9.69 6.14 -9.56
C THR A 82 10.38 6.90 -8.45
N LYS A 83 10.75 8.16 -8.67
CA LYS A 83 11.44 8.96 -7.63
C LYS A 83 10.58 9.05 -6.37
N PHE A 84 11.19 8.97 -5.19
CA PHE A 84 10.49 8.90 -3.90
C PHE A 84 9.59 10.12 -3.60
N ASN A 85 9.91 11.30 -4.15
CA ASN A 85 9.13 12.53 -4.03
C ASN A 85 8.13 12.73 -5.19
N ASN A 86 8.04 11.79 -6.12
CA ASN A 86 7.17 11.93 -7.29
C ASN A 86 5.69 11.69 -6.90
N PRO A 87 4.75 12.58 -7.30
CA PRO A 87 3.33 12.42 -7.01
C PRO A 87 2.69 11.18 -7.67
N MET A 88 3.35 10.54 -8.64
CA MET A 88 2.87 9.29 -9.22
C MET A 88 2.86 8.13 -8.21
N LEU A 89 3.62 8.22 -7.11
CA LEU A 89 3.47 7.28 -5.99
C LEU A 89 2.13 7.49 -5.27
N ASP A 90 1.59 8.71 -5.20
CA ASP A 90 0.24 8.96 -4.68
C ASP A 90 -0.82 8.35 -5.57
N SER A 91 -0.65 8.42 -6.89
CA SER A 91 -1.55 7.76 -7.85
C SER A 91 -1.56 6.24 -7.68
N ALA A 92 -0.40 5.63 -7.40
CA ALA A 92 -0.33 4.20 -7.09
C ALA A 92 -1.01 3.83 -5.77
N VAL A 93 -0.88 4.67 -4.72
CA VAL A 93 -1.61 4.47 -3.46
C VAL A 93 -3.11 4.68 -3.64
N LEU A 94 -3.52 5.69 -4.41
CA LEU A 94 -4.92 5.96 -4.73
C LEU A 94 -5.55 4.80 -5.50
N LEU A 95 -4.82 4.17 -6.42
CA LEU A 95 -5.26 2.94 -7.06
C LEU A 95 -5.59 1.86 -6.01
N LEU A 96 -4.69 1.60 -5.06
CA LEU A 96 -4.93 0.62 -3.99
C LEU A 96 -6.14 0.98 -3.12
N ILE A 97 -6.30 2.25 -2.75
CA ILE A 97 -7.46 2.74 -1.99
C ILE A 97 -8.76 2.51 -2.78
N ASN A 98 -8.77 2.86 -4.06
CA ASN A 98 -9.92 2.65 -4.93
C ASN A 98 -10.28 1.16 -5.06
N LEU A 99 -9.28 0.28 -5.13
CA LEU A 99 -9.52 -1.17 -5.12
C LEU A 99 -10.17 -1.61 -3.81
N THR A 100 -9.70 -1.13 -2.65
CA THR A 100 -10.28 -1.48 -1.34
C THR A 100 -11.73 -1.03 -1.16
N HIS A 101 -12.13 0.05 -1.83
CA HIS A 101 -13.50 0.58 -1.80
C HIS A 101 -14.36 0.14 -3.00
N SER A 102 -13.81 -0.68 -3.90
CA SER A 102 -14.56 -1.19 -5.05
C SER A 102 -15.61 -2.23 -4.65
N VAL A 103 -16.60 -2.45 -5.51
CA VAL A 103 -17.62 -3.49 -5.28
C VAL A 103 -16.95 -4.86 -5.43
N PRO A 104 -17.12 -5.79 -4.46
CA PRO A 104 -16.57 -7.14 -4.59
C PRO A 104 -17.00 -7.81 -5.88
N ILE A 105 -16.02 -8.34 -6.62
CA ILE A 105 -16.30 -9.00 -7.89
C ILE A 105 -16.98 -10.34 -7.61
N SER A 106 -18.15 -10.52 -8.21
CA SER A 106 -18.91 -11.76 -8.15
C SER A 106 -18.90 -12.50 -9.48
N GLN A 107 -18.84 -13.81 -9.42
CA GLN A 107 -19.04 -14.72 -10.54
C GLN A 107 -20.41 -15.39 -10.43
N GLN A 108 -21.06 -15.67 -11.55
CA GLN A 108 -22.25 -16.51 -11.57
C GLN A 108 -21.83 -17.98 -11.50
N VAL A 109 -22.25 -18.66 -10.43
CA VAL A 109 -21.96 -20.07 -10.18
C VAL A 109 -23.28 -20.80 -9.97
N HIS A 110 -23.35 -22.05 -10.40
CA HIS A 110 -24.50 -22.91 -10.08
C HIS A 110 -24.63 -23.09 -8.57
N ASP A 111 -25.85 -22.96 -8.04
CA ASP A 111 -26.11 -23.18 -6.61
C ASP A 111 -25.68 -24.61 -6.22
N PRO A 112 -24.65 -24.77 -5.35
CA PRO A 112 -24.18 -26.08 -4.94
C PRO A 112 -25.20 -26.85 -4.09
N ASN A 113 -26.20 -26.16 -3.51
CA ASN A 113 -27.24 -26.77 -2.68
C ASN A 113 -28.47 -27.20 -3.50
N MET A 114 -28.60 -26.73 -4.75
CA MET A 114 -29.66 -27.20 -5.63
C MET A 114 -29.35 -28.60 -6.14
N LYS A 115 -30.29 -29.53 -5.91
CA LYS A 115 -30.24 -30.86 -6.53
C LYS A 115 -30.28 -30.65 -8.05
N ILE A 116 -29.19 -30.99 -8.74
CA ILE A 116 -29.13 -31.01 -10.20
C ILE A 116 -30.39 -31.70 -10.73
N PRO A 117 -31.20 -31.03 -11.57
CA PRO A 117 -32.41 -31.59 -12.16
C PRO A 117 -32.14 -32.98 -12.73
N GLN A 118 -33.05 -33.93 -12.52
CA GLN A 118 -32.85 -35.31 -12.96
C GLN A 118 -32.54 -35.40 -14.46
N SER A 119 -33.19 -34.56 -15.28
CA SER A 119 -32.93 -34.41 -16.71
C SER A 119 -31.48 -34.09 -17.06
N LEU A 120 -30.80 -33.24 -16.28
CA LEU A 120 -29.38 -32.92 -16.48
C LEU A 120 -28.46 -34.09 -16.09
N ARG A 121 -28.85 -34.90 -15.10
CA ARG A 121 -28.12 -36.14 -14.77
C ARG A 121 -28.26 -37.17 -15.87
N ASP A 122 -29.47 -37.30 -16.41
CA ASP A 122 -29.77 -38.25 -17.48
C ASP A 122 -29.05 -37.86 -18.77
N LEU A 123 -28.96 -36.56 -19.09
CA LEU A 123 -28.19 -36.05 -20.21
C LEU A 123 -26.67 -36.31 -20.05
N ASN A 124 -26.14 -36.09 -18.86
CA ASN A 124 -24.72 -36.36 -18.59
C ASN A 124 -24.40 -37.86 -18.70
N LYS A 125 -25.30 -38.72 -18.22
CA LYS A 125 -25.21 -40.17 -18.40
C LYS A 125 -25.22 -40.54 -19.88
N LEU A 126 -26.16 -40.02 -20.66
CA LEU A 126 -26.27 -40.30 -22.10
C LEU A 126 -24.99 -39.92 -22.86
N TRP A 127 -24.42 -38.76 -22.54
CA TRP A 127 -23.18 -38.30 -23.18
C TRP A 127 -21.95 -39.10 -22.73
N LYS A 128 -21.90 -39.50 -21.46
CA LYS A 128 -20.88 -40.43 -20.95
C LYS A 128 -20.94 -41.77 -21.67
N ASP A 129 -22.13 -42.30 -21.87
CA ASP A 129 -22.36 -43.56 -22.58
C ASP A 129 -21.96 -43.43 -24.07
N ALA A 130 -22.18 -42.27 -24.70
CA ALA A 130 -21.85 -42.04 -26.11
C ALA A 130 -20.37 -41.74 -26.37
N THR A 131 -19.70 -41.02 -25.47
CA THR A 131 -18.34 -40.49 -25.71
C THR A 131 -17.26 -41.08 -24.79
N GLY A 132 -17.66 -41.83 -23.76
CA GLY A 132 -16.77 -42.34 -22.72
C GLY A 132 -16.24 -41.27 -21.76
N LYS A 133 -16.72 -40.02 -21.84
CA LYS A 133 -16.28 -38.89 -21.01
C LYS A 133 -17.48 -38.29 -20.26
N ASP A 134 -17.31 -37.81 -19.03
CA ASP A 134 -18.38 -37.06 -18.35
C ASP A 134 -18.50 -35.65 -18.96
N ILE A 135 -19.72 -35.17 -19.22
CA ILE A 135 -19.90 -33.77 -19.63
C ILE A 135 -19.35 -32.95 -18.47
N LYS A 136 -18.27 -32.21 -18.73
CA LYS A 136 -17.77 -31.18 -17.84
C LYS A 136 -18.74 -29.99 -17.86
N ILE A 137 -20.00 -30.20 -17.52
CA ILE A 137 -20.83 -29.13 -16.98
C ILE A 137 -20.16 -28.82 -15.66
N PHE A 138 -19.69 -27.59 -15.47
CA PHE A 138 -18.85 -27.13 -14.36
C PHE A 138 -19.53 -27.20 -12.98
N VAL A 139 -20.09 -28.34 -12.61
CA VAL A 139 -20.59 -28.63 -11.26
C VAL A 139 -19.49 -29.39 -10.53
N ASN A 140 -18.41 -28.68 -10.20
CA ASN A 140 -17.43 -29.20 -9.27
C ASN A 140 -18.11 -29.31 -7.89
N LYS A 141 -18.40 -30.54 -7.48
CA LYS A 141 -18.87 -30.80 -6.11
C LYS A 141 -17.76 -30.38 -5.13
N ARG A 142 -17.97 -29.29 -4.39
CA ARG A 142 -17.10 -28.95 -3.25
C ARG A 142 -17.16 -30.10 -2.24
N LYS A 143 -15.99 -30.63 -1.86
CA LYS A 143 -15.88 -31.36 -0.59
C LYS A 143 -16.11 -30.34 0.54
N PRO A 144 -16.98 -30.63 1.53
CA PRO A 144 -17.15 -29.73 2.66
C PRO A 144 -15.80 -29.52 3.36
N ALA A 145 -15.45 -28.26 3.63
CA ALA A 145 -14.27 -27.93 4.42
C ALA A 145 -14.36 -28.61 5.80
N PRO A 146 -13.23 -29.09 6.37
CA PRO A 146 -13.23 -29.66 7.71
C PRO A 146 -13.77 -28.61 8.69
N LYS A 147 -14.82 -28.97 9.44
CA LYS A 147 -15.31 -28.15 10.54
C LYS A 147 -14.18 -28.00 11.55
N THR A 148 -13.56 -26.84 11.60
CA THR A 148 -12.74 -26.42 12.74
C THR A 148 -13.66 -26.45 13.96
N ARG A 149 -13.42 -27.40 14.86
CA ARG A 149 -14.09 -27.43 16.16
C ARG A 149 -13.63 -26.19 16.94
N GLU A 150 -14.53 -25.24 17.12
CA GLU A 150 -14.41 -24.29 18.21
C GLU A 150 -14.49 -25.06 19.54
N PRO A 151 -13.61 -24.79 20.52
CA PRO A 151 -13.77 -25.34 21.85
C PRO A 151 -14.94 -24.63 22.53
N SER A 152 -15.89 -25.43 23.03
CA SER A 152 -17.00 -25.00 23.86
C SER A 152 -16.48 -24.31 25.12
N GLU A 153 -16.72 -23.00 25.25
CA GLU A 153 -16.64 -22.31 26.54
C GLU A 153 -17.92 -22.55 27.33
N GLY A 154 -17.72 -22.88 28.61
CA GLY A 154 -18.77 -23.24 29.55
C GLY A 154 -19.68 -22.08 29.88
N GLU A 155 -20.97 -22.33 29.70
CA GLU A 155 -22.09 -21.51 30.11
C GLU A 155 -22.22 -21.52 31.64
N ILE A 156 -21.99 -20.38 32.29
CA ILE A 156 -22.36 -20.14 33.70
C ILE A 156 -23.61 -19.26 33.70
N LEU A 157 -24.71 -19.86 34.16
CA LEU A 157 -25.98 -19.22 34.51
C LEU A 157 -25.81 -18.22 35.66
N LEU A 158 -26.48 -17.06 35.59
CA LEU A 158 -27.03 -16.28 36.71
C LEU A 158 -28.06 -15.25 36.16
N PRO A 159 -28.97 -14.69 36.97
CA PRO A 159 -30.39 -14.70 36.68
C PRO A 159 -30.99 -13.34 36.32
N THR A 160 -32.20 -13.45 35.77
CA THR A 160 -33.24 -12.47 35.49
C THR A 160 -33.57 -11.51 36.63
N THR A 161 -33.78 -10.25 36.28
CA THR A 161 -34.78 -9.38 36.94
C THR A 161 -35.60 -8.67 35.86
N GLU A 162 -36.90 -8.89 35.99
CA GLU A 162 -38.02 -8.23 35.31
C GLU A 162 -38.02 -6.73 35.62
N GLU A 163 -38.46 -5.91 34.67
CA GLU A 163 -39.26 -4.73 34.99
C GLU A 163 -40.12 -4.33 33.77
N ASP A 164 -41.40 -4.20 34.05
CA ASP A 164 -42.51 -3.78 33.20
C ASP A 164 -42.33 -2.38 32.61
N SER A 165 -42.89 -2.14 31.42
CA SER A 165 -43.94 -1.11 31.23
C SER A 165 -44.33 -0.89 29.76
N ASP A 166 -45.64 -1.07 29.53
CA ASP A 166 -46.57 -0.21 28.80
C ASP A 166 -46.45 0.06 27.27
N LYS A 167 -47.42 -0.55 26.57
CA LYS A 167 -48.09 -0.13 25.31
C LYS A 167 -48.94 1.16 25.54
N PRO A 168 -49.30 1.95 24.49
CA PRO A 168 -50.44 1.63 23.58
C PRO A 168 -50.09 1.82 22.09
N ASP A 169 -50.54 0.92 21.20
CA ASP A 169 -51.73 1.05 20.33
C ASP A 169 -51.74 2.32 19.46
N ASP A 170 -51.60 2.15 18.13
CA ASP A 170 -52.60 2.75 17.24
C ASP A 170 -52.75 2.03 15.90
N LYS A 171 -54.03 1.82 15.54
CA LYS A 171 -54.51 1.26 14.28
C LYS A 171 -54.64 2.40 13.28
N ASN A 172 -54.38 2.15 12.00
CA ASN A 172 -55.27 2.64 10.95
C ASN A 172 -55.17 1.83 9.66
N LYS A 173 -56.32 1.22 9.32
CA LYS A 173 -56.72 0.78 7.99
C LYS A 173 -57.27 1.99 7.25
N GLU A 174 -56.97 2.14 5.97
CA GLU A 174 -57.98 2.66 5.04
C GLU A 174 -57.80 2.15 3.61
N ASN A 175 -58.95 1.93 2.99
CA ASN A 175 -59.16 1.39 1.66
C ASN A 175 -59.07 2.49 0.61
N GLY A 176 -58.73 2.12 -0.63
CA GLY A 176 -58.95 2.97 -1.81
C GLY A 176 -59.08 2.11 -3.06
N LYS A 177 -60.25 2.18 -3.69
CA LYS A 177 -60.74 1.32 -4.78
C LYS A 177 -61.02 2.19 -6.02
N ALA A 178 -60.85 1.59 -7.20
CA ALA A 178 -61.55 1.84 -8.48
C ALA A 178 -61.04 2.88 -9.51
N GLY A 179 -61.14 2.48 -10.78
CA GLY A 179 -61.05 3.27 -12.03
C GLY A 179 -60.46 2.46 -13.20
N LYS A 180 -61.16 1.49 -13.80
CA LYS A 180 -61.96 1.57 -15.07
C LYS A 180 -61.25 2.25 -16.27
N GLN A 181 -60.90 1.43 -17.27
CA GLN A 181 -61.44 1.38 -18.66
C GLN A 181 -60.97 2.49 -19.61
N THR A 182 -60.25 2.09 -20.66
CA THR A 182 -60.52 2.51 -22.05
C THR A 182 -60.07 1.41 -23.01
N GLU A 183 -61.01 1.03 -23.87
CA GLU A 183 -60.90 0.18 -25.04
C GLU A 183 -59.98 0.80 -26.09
N ASN A 184 -59.34 -0.04 -26.91
CA ASN A 184 -59.24 0.24 -28.34
C ASN A 184 -59.05 -1.07 -29.10
N GLU A 185 -60.12 -1.44 -29.79
CA GLU A 185 -60.14 -2.42 -30.87
C GLU A 185 -59.40 -1.84 -32.08
N ASN A 186 -58.61 -2.66 -32.77
CA ASN A 186 -58.55 -2.58 -34.23
C ASN A 186 -58.12 -3.92 -34.83
N CYS A 187 -59.08 -4.50 -35.55
CA CYS A 187 -58.96 -5.67 -36.40
C CYS A 187 -58.45 -5.28 -37.80
N THR A 188 -57.55 -6.08 -38.36
CA THR A 188 -57.40 -6.49 -39.79
C THR A 188 -56.04 -7.18 -39.90
N SER A 189 -55.78 -8.22 -40.68
CA SER A 189 -56.50 -9.15 -41.55
C SER A 189 -55.40 -10.11 -42.06
N THR A 190 -55.79 -11.31 -42.50
CA THR A 190 -55.03 -12.21 -43.43
C THR A 190 -53.73 -12.83 -42.86
N GLY A 191 -53.58 -14.14 -42.71
CA GLY A 191 -53.98 -15.21 -43.61
C GLY A 191 -52.71 -15.87 -44.16
N ALA A 192 -52.09 -16.76 -43.37
CA ALA A 192 -51.06 -17.69 -43.84
C ALA A 192 -51.01 -18.90 -42.91
N THR A 193 -51.55 -20.01 -43.37
CA THR A 193 -51.46 -21.34 -42.76
C THR A 193 -50.00 -21.80 -42.84
N LEU A 194 -49.29 -21.80 -41.70
CA LEU A 194 -48.01 -22.49 -41.54
C LEU A 194 -48.27 -23.90 -40.97
N PRO A 195 -47.46 -24.91 -41.34
CA PRO A 195 -47.68 -26.29 -40.95
C PRO A 195 -47.40 -26.50 -39.46
N ASP A 196 -48.18 -27.39 -38.84
CA ASP A 196 -47.99 -27.90 -37.48
C ASP A 196 -46.52 -28.31 -37.25
N SER A 197 -45.80 -27.46 -36.53
CA SER A 197 -44.51 -27.80 -35.93
C SER A 197 -44.81 -28.33 -34.53
N ASP A 198 -44.42 -29.58 -34.31
CA ASP A 198 -44.59 -30.32 -33.07
C ASP A 198 -44.37 -29.48 -31.79
N LYS A 199 -45.35 -29.56 -30.90
CA LYS A 199 -45.30 -29.10 -29.51
C LYS A 199 -44.30 -29.95 -28.73
N ASN A 200 -43.02 -29.71 -28.95
CA ASN A 200 -41.96 -30.12 -28.03
C ASN A 200 -41.32 -28.85 -27.47
N GLU A 201 -42.15 -28.02 -26.84
CA GLU A 201 -41.71 -26.89 -26.02
C GLU A 201 -41.09 -27.49 -24.75
N MET A 202 -39.87 -27.98 -24.92
CA MET A 202 -39.00 -28.45 -23.86
C MET A 202 -38.78 -27.25 -22.95
N SER A 203 -39.57 -27.17 -21.87
CA SER A 203 -39.46 -26.17 -20.83
C SER A 203 -38.00 -26.13 -20.39
N ARG A 204 -37.24 -25.13 -20.86
CA ARG A 204 -35.86 -24.90 -20.45
C ARG A 204 -35.92 -24.63 -18.96
N ALA A 205 -35.64 -25.65 -18.16
CA ALA A 205 -35.44 -25.49 -16.74
C ALA A 205 -34.17 -24.65 -16.57
N GLU A 206 -34.35 -23.33 -16.47
CA GLU A 206 -33.27 -22.42 -16.15
C GLU A 206 -32.73 -22.82 -14.79
N VAL A 207 -31.47 -23.26 -14.75
CA VAL A 207 -30.81 -23.60 -13.50
C VAL A 207 -30.56 -22.28 -12.78
N PRO A 208 -31.08 -22.10 -11.54
CA PRO A 208 -30.86 -20.86 -10.81
C PRO A 208 -29.36 -20.65 -10.59
N MET A 209 -28.87 -19.49 -11.03
CA MET A 209 -27.49 -19.06 -10.85
C MET A 209 -27.39 -18.17 -9.62
N VAL A 210 -26.40 -18.45 -8.77
CA VAL A 210 -26.09 -17.66 -7.58
C VAL A 210 -24.81 -16.85 -7.85
N ARG A 211 -24.75 -15.62 -7.32
CA ARG A 211 -23.54 -14.80 -7.38
C ARG A 211 -22.62 -15.19 -6.21
N GLU A 212 -21.44 -15.70 -6.52
CA GLU A 212 -20.40 -16.01 -5.53
C GLU A 212 -19.25 -14.99 -5.65
N ILE A 213 -18.76 -14.44 -4.54
CA ILE A 213 -17.62 -13.51 -4.54
C ILE A 213 -16.35 -14.29 -4.88
N ILE A 214 -15.56 -13.78 -5.83
CA ILE A 214 -14.27 -14.36 -6.20
C ILE A 214 -13.29 -14.13 -5.04
N ARG A 215 -12.70 -15.23 -4.54
CA ARG A 215 -11.75 -15.19 -3.42
C ARG A 215 -10.39 -15.77 -3.79
N VAL A 216 -9.33 -15.15 -3.29
CA VAL A 216 -7.93 -15.61 -3.37
C VAL A 216 -7.43 -15.81 -1.95
N ASN A 217 -7.09 -17.05 -1.59
CA ASN A 217 -6.71 -17.42 -0.21
C ASN A 217 -7.72 -16.95 0.85
N GLY A 218 -9.01 -17.05 0.54
CA GLY A 218 -10.10 -16.63 1.42
C GLY A 218 -10.43 -15.14 1.35
N HIS A 219 -9.60 -14.32 0.72
CA HIS A 219 -9.79 -12.87 0.62
C HIS A 219 -10.52 -12.47 -0.64
N ALA A 220 -11.44 -11.50 -0.55
CA ALA A 220 -12.16 -10.99 -1.72
C ALA A 220 -11.19 -10.32 -2.72
N LEU A 221 -11.33 -10.66 -4.01
CA LEU A 221 -10.47 -10.16 -5.07
C LEU A 221 -10.51 -8.62 -5.12
N TRP A 222 -9.33 -8.00 -5.10
CA TRP A 222 -9.05 -6.56 -5.05
C TRP A 222 -9.53 -5.79 -3.80
N THR A 223 -10.71 -6.05 -3.28
CA THR A 223 -11.25 -5.28 -2.14
C THR A 223 -10.47 -5.51 -0.85
N GLU A 224 -9.92 -6.72 -0.67
CA GLU A 224 -9.09 -7.07 0.50
C GLU A 224 -7.59 -7.14 0.14
N LEU A 225 -7.21 -6.66 -1.05
CA LEU A 225 -5.82 -6.66 -1.56
C LEU A 225 -5.07 -7.99 -1.29
N PRO A 226 -5.61 -9.13 -1.76
CA PRO A 226 -5.06 -10.45 -1.46
C PRO A 226 -3.58 -10.51 -1.83
N LEU A 227 -2.77 -11.16 -0.97
CA LEU A 227 -1.34 -11.40 -1.16
C LEU A 227 -0.44 -10.16 -1.16
N LEU A 228 -0.97 -8.93 -1.19
CA LEU A 228 -0.15 -7.72 -1.25
C LEU A 228 0.80 -7.61 -0.05
N HIS A 229 0.29 -7.92 1.13
CA HIS A 229 1.04 -7.88 2.38
C HIS A 229 2.22 -8.87 2.38
N THR A 230 1.96 -10.14 2.02
CA THR A 230 2.98 -11.20 1.87
C THR A 230 3.99 -10.85 0.78
N PHE A 231 3.53 -10.26 -0.32
CA PHE A 231 4.39 -9.82 -1.40
C PHE A 231 5.35 -8.72 -0.93
N LEU A 232 4.83 -7.69 -0.27
CA LEU A 232 5.64 -6.57 0.22
C LEU A 232 6.60 -6.99 1.33
N ASP A 233 6.20 -7.83 2.30
CA ASP A 233 7.11 -8.37 3.32
C ASP A 233 8.33 -9.07 2.69
N ARG A 234 8.10 -9.91 1.67
CA ARG A 234 9.22 -10.52 0.92
C ARG A 234 10.10 -9.50 0.22
N LYS A 235 9.53 -8.45 -0.36
CA LYS A 235 10.33 -7.40 -1.03
C LYS A 235 11.10 -6.53 -0.04
N PHE A 236 10.55 -6.27 1.15
CA PHE A 236 11.24 -5.56 2.21
C PHE A 236 12.39 -6.37 2.81
N LEU A 237 12.29 -7.70 2.89
CA LEU A 237 13.46 -8.52 3.22
C LEU A 237 14.59 -8.36 2.20
N MET A 238 14.25 -8.19 0.92
CA MET A 238 15.21 -8.00 -0.17
C MET A 238 15.68 -6.54 -0.33
N ILE A 239 15.31 -5.62 0.58
CA ILE A 239 15.61 -4.19 0.45
C ILE A 239 17.12 -3.89 0.41
N GLY A 240 17.96 -4.78 0.96
CA GLY A 240 19.42 -4.65 0.88
C GLY A 240 20.01 -4.82 -0.51
N ARG A 241 19.27 -5.44 -1.44
CA ARG A 241 19.66 -5.56 -2.85
C ARG A 241 19.30 -4.35 -3.69
N LEU A 242 18.45 -3.47 -3.16
CA LEU A 242 18.02 -2.27 -3.86
C LEU A 242 19.07 -1.18 -3.70
N GLU A 243 19.22 -0.35 -4.73
CA GLU A 243 20.02 0.88 -4.63
C GLU A 243 19.38 1.85 -3.62
N ARG A 244 20.17 2.76 -3.04
CA ARG A 244 19.68 3.76 -2.07
C ARG A 244 18.44 4.51 -2.57
N LYS A 245 18.42 4.91 -3.86
CA LYS A 245 17.28 5.60 -4.50
C LYS A 245 16.02 4.73 -4.51
N GLN A 246 16.14 3.46 -4.88
CA GLN A 246 15.04 2.51 -4.93
C GLN A 246 14.49 2.20 -3.52
N ARG A 247 15.37 2.10 -2.51
CA ARG A 247 14.94 1.96 -1.10
C ARG A 247 14.09 3.14 -0.66
N CYS A 248 14.48 4.37 -1.00
CA CYS A 248 13.70 5.58 -0.68
C CYS A 248 12.34 5.57 -1.37
N SER A 249 12.28 5.13 -2.64
CA SER A 249 11.00 5.03 -3.35
C SER A 249 10.08 4.01 -2.71
N LEU A 250 10.61 2.85 -2.30
CA LEU A 250 9.85 1.81 -1.62
C LEU A 250 9.37 2.26 -0.22
N THR A 251 10.22 2.91 0.57
CA THR A 251 9.83 3.41 1.90
C THR A 251 8.87 4.60 1.81
N SER A 252 9.02 5.47 0.80
CA SER A 252 8.05 6.53 0.50
C SER A 252 6.68 5.95 0.16
N PHE A 253 6.66 4.94 -0.70
CA PHE A 253 5.42 4.26 -1.07
C PHE A 253 4.75 3.61 0.14
N LEU A 254 5.51 2.87 0.97
CA LEU A 254 5.00 2.29 2.22
C LEU A 254 4.43 3.37 3.14
N GLY A 255 5.15 4.47 3.33
CA GLY A 255 4.66 5.56 4.18
C GLY A 255 3.40 6.21 3.64
N ARG A 256 3.31 6.45 2.32
CA ARG A 256 2.06 6.96 1.70
C ARG A 256 0.90 5.99 1.86
N MET A 257 1.13 4.67 1.80
CA MET A 257 0.09 3.67 2.09
C MET A 257 -0.43 3.79 3.52
N ILE A 258 0.47 3.87 4.50
CA ILE A 258 0.12 4.03 5.93
C ILE A 258 -0.60 5.36 6.16
N ALA A 259 -0.14 6.45 5.56
CA ALA A 259 -0.78 7.75 5.67
C ALA A 259 -2.17 7.78 5.01
N GLY A 260 -2.37 6.98 3.96
CA GLY A 260 -3.64 6.81 3.27
C GLY A 260 -4.65 5.90 3.97
N GLY A 261 -4.32 5.32 5.13
CA GLY A 261 -5.23 4.44 5.87
C GLY A 261 -5.28 3.01 5.34
N LEU A 262 -4.38 2.62 4.43
CA LEU A 262 -4.35 1.25 3.91
C LEU A 262 -3.76 0.31 4.95
N CYS A 263 -4.57 -0.62 5.48
CA CYS A 263 -4.15 -1.72 6.34
C CYS A 263 -3.11 -1.31 7.41
N ASP A 264 -3.38 -0.21 8.12
CA ASP A 264 -2.43 0.53 8.96
C ASP A 264 -1.65 -0.34 9.93
N GLN A 265 -2.27 -1.38 10.49
CA GLN A 265 -1.62 -2.28 11.44
C GLN A 265 -0.49 -3.09 10.78
N TYR A 266 -0.72 -3.69 9.61
CA TYR A 266 0.28 -4.55 8.99
C TYR A 266 1.40 -3.75 8.34
N PHE A 267 1.05 -2.75 7.52
CA PHE A 267 2.07 -1.91 6.89
C PHE A 267 2.80 -1.05 7.93
N GLY A 268 2.12 -0.65 9.00
CA GLY A 268 2.75 -0.10 10.20
C GLY A 268 3.78 -1.05 10.80
N CYS A 269 3.50 -2.36 10.90
CA CYS A 269 4.49 -3.33 11.39
C CYS A 269 5.72 -3.45 10.46
N ILE A 270 5.55 -3.40 9.14
CA ILE A 270 6.69 -3.35 8.20
C ILE A 270 7.50 -2.07 8.40
N ALA A 271 6.84 -0.92 8.57
CA ALA A 271 7.50 0.35 8.86
C ALA A 271 8.27 0.28 10.19
N LEU A 272 7.65 -0.28 11.24
CA LEU A 272 8.26 -0.47 12.54
C LEU A 272 9.50 -1.37 12.45
N TRP A 273 9.41 -2.48 11.73
CA TRP A 273 10.55 -3.35 11.45
C TRP A 273 11.68 -2.56 10.79
N PHE A 274 11.39 -1.80 9.75
CA PHE A 274 12.39 -1.01 9.04
C PHE A 274 13.05 0.07 9.94
N ILE A 275 12.26 0.75 10.77
CA ILE A 275 12.75 1.75 11.72
C ILE A 275 13.62 1.08 12.78
N ARG A 276 13.19 -0.05 13.34
CA ARG A 276 13.99 -0.84 14.28
C ARG A 276 15.32 -1.22 13.66
N GLU A 277 15.27 -1.80 12.47
CA GLU A 277 16.47 -2.19 11.76
C GLU A 277 17.37 -1.00 11.45
N THR A 278 16.87 0.23 11.35
CA THR A 278 17.70 1.40 11.09
C THR A 278 18.27 2.02 12.37
N LEU A 279 17.46 2.12 13.43
CA LEU A 279 17.76 2.94 14.62
C LEU A 279 18.01 2.12 15.90
N GLU A 280 17.46 0.92 16.00
CA GLU A 280 17.54 0.07 17.19
C GLU A 280 18.54 -1.08 17.06
N THR A 281 19.15 -1.29 15.90
CA THR A 281 20.23 -2.28 15.73
C THR A 281 21.59 -1.58 15.55
N PRO A 282 22.69 -2.17 16.07
CA PRO A 282 24.03 -1.64 15.85
C PRO A 282 24.38 -1.69 14.35
N ARG A 283 24.81 -0.56 13.78
CA ARG A 283 25.26 -0.47 12.39
C ARG A 283 26.56 0.29 12.27
N ALA A 284 27.37 -0.10 11.30
CA ALA A 284 28.58 0.63 10.95
C ALA A 284 28.22 2.02 10.44
N ILE A 285 28.98 3.01 10.91
CA ILE A 285 28.99 4.38 10.40
C ILE A 285 30.27 4.49 9.58
N ILE A 286 30.11 4.81 8.29
CA ILE A 286 31.25 5.05 7.40
C ILE A 286 31.30 6.56 7.18
N GLU A 287 32.44 7.16 7.47
CA GLU A 287 32.72 8.53 7.04
C GLU A 287 32.85 8.49 5.52
N GLU A 288 31.91 9.10 4.82
CA GLU A 288 32.05 9.31 3.38
C GLU A 288 33.14 10.38 3.25
N GLU A 289 34.31 10.03 2.69
CA GLU A 289 35.37 11.00 2.42
C GLU A 289 34.75 12.14 1.60
N GLU A 290 34.81 13.36 2.14
CA GLU A 290 34.39 14.58 1.46
C GLU A 290 35.31 14.78 0.24
N ASP A 291 35.00 14.12 -0.88
CA ASP A 291 35.36 14.62 -2.20
C ASP A 291 34.66 16.00 -2.28
N SER A 292 35.45 17.06 -2.11
CA SER A 292 35.04 18.45 -1.96
C SER A 292 34.42 18.99 -3.24
N ASP A 293 33.18 18.61 -3.55
CA ASP A 293 32.34 19.29 -4.51
C ASP A 293 31.19 19.94 -3.72
N GLU A 294 31.42 21.19 -3.30
CA GLU A 294 30.36 22.09 -2.86
C GLU A 294 29.42 22.40 -4.04
N ASP A 295 28.50 21.48 -4.34
CA ASP A 295 27.41 21.75 -5.25
C ASP A 295 26.10 21.75 -4.45
N GLU A 296 25.71 22.97 -4.10
CA GLU A 296 24.35 23.51 -4.24
C GLU A 296 23.32 22.50 -4.77
N TYR A 297 22.22 22.36 -4.02
CA TYR A 297 21.05 21.55 -4.34
C TYR A 297 20.46 21.92 -5.72
N GLY A 298 21.06 21.44 -6.81
CA GLY A 298 20.55 21.69 -8.15
C GLY A 298 21.55 21.89 -9.30
N SER A 299 22.57 21.06 -9.49
CA SER A 299 23.07 20.78 -10.85
C SER A 299 23.85 19.47 -10.92
N TYR A 300 23.38 18.53 -11.73
CA TYR A 300 24.04 17.25 -11.97
C TYR A 300 25.15 17.44 -13.03
N ASN A 301 26.42 17.34 -12.64
CA ASN A 301 27.52 17.13 -13.57
C ASN A 301 27.71 15.64 -13.89
N GLN A 302 28.17 15.39 -15.12
CA GLN A 302 28.14 14.13 -15.85
C GLN A 302 29.27 13.15 -15.45
N GLU A 303 29.99 13.39 -14.36
CA GLU A 303 31.21 12.65 -14.00
C GLU A 303 30.98 11.49 -13.00
N ASP A 304 29.85 11.48 -12.30
CA ASP A 304 29.44 10.38 -11.40
C ASP A 304 29.02 9.09 -12.14
N GLU A 305 28.78 9.18 -13.45
CA GLU A 305 28.37 8.05 -14.26
C GLU A 305 29.48 6.97 -14.31
N ALA A 306 30.76 7.35 -14.27
CA ALA A 306 31.87 6.40 -14.35
C ALA A 306 32.11 5.60 -13.06
N LYS A 307 32.01 6.25 -11.88
CA LYS A 307 32.13 5.58 -10.56
C LYS A 307 30.91 4.70 -10.30
N ASN A 308 29.70 5.16 -10.68
CA ASN A 308 28.47 4.38 -10.56
C ASN A 308 28.45 3.18 -11.54
N ASN A 309 28.92 3.34 -12.77
CA ASN A 309 29.02 2.24 -13.74
C ASN A 309 29.96 1.11 -13.28
N LYS A 310 31.04 1.42 -12.53
CA LYS A 310 31.91 0.39 -11.93
C LYS A 310 31.22 -0.39 -10.79
N ARG A 311 30.37 0.25 -9.99
CA ARG A 311 29.56 -0.42 -8.95
C ARG A 311 28.42 -1.23 -9.60
N GLN A 312 27.72 -0.66 -10.58
CA GLN A 312 26.66 -1.33 -11.33
C GLN A 312 27.16 -2.51 -12.17
N ALA A 313 28.40 -2.51 -12.67
CA ALA A 313 29.00 -3.66 -13.35
C ALA A 313 29.31 -4.83 -12.39
N LYS A 314 29.66 -4.54 -11.13
CA LYS A 314 29.81 -5.55 -10.08
C LYS A 314 28.47 -6.10 -9.60
N GLU A 315 27.43 -5.27 -9.56
CA GLU A 315 26.08 -5.66 -9.14
C GLU A 315 25.31 -6.42 -10.24
N LYS A 316 25.44 -6.02 -11.51
CA LYS A 316 24.86 -6.77 -12.64
C LYS A 316 25.43 -8.19 -12.74
N LYS A 317 26.71 -8.40 -12.44
CA LYS A 317 27.31 -9.74 -12.34
C LYS A 317 26.78 -10.60 -11.18
N LYS A 318 26.19 -10.00 -10.15
CA LYS A 318 25.53 -10.74 -9.04
C LYS A 318 24.06 -11.05 -9.34
N HIS A 319 23.40 -10.26 -10.19
CA HIS A 319 21.96 -10.41 -10.42
C HIS A 319 21.60 -11.74 -11.14
N ASP A 320 22.52 -12.30 -11.94
CA ASP A 320 22.32 -13.58 -12.64
C ASP A 320 22.41 -14.82 -11.73
N GLN A 321 22.76 -14.67 -10.45
CA GLN A 321 22.90 -15.77 -9.49
C GLN A 321 21.58 -16.14 -8.76
N SER A 322 20.42 -15.61 -9.20
CA SER A 322 19.18 -15.56 -8.38
C SER A 322 18.37 -16.86 -8.24
N LYS A 323 18.88 -18.04 -8.61
CA LYS A 323 18.04 -19.24 -8.63
C LYS A 323 17.89 -19.96 -7.28
N TYR A 324 18.75 -19.69 -6.28
CA TYR A 324 18.67 -20.34 -4.95
C TYR A 324 19.23 -19.49 -3.80
N ASP A 325 18.84 -18.21 -3.71
CA ASP A 325 19.19 -17.44 -2.52
C ASP A 325 18.39 -17.96 -1.31
N THR A 326 19.08 -18.49 -0.31
CA THR A 326 18.46 -18.85 0.97
C THR A 326 18.10 -17.58 1.73
N MET A 327 17.05 -17.63 2.57
CA MET A 327 16.66 -16.49 3.42
C MET A 327 17.84 -15.96 4.25
N ASP A 328 18.72 -16.84 4.72
CA ASP A 328 19.95 -16.50 5.44
C ASP A 328 20.90 -15.60 4.62
N MET A 329 20.97 -15.78 3.29
CA MET A 329 21.80 -14.91 2.44
C MET A 329 21.17 -13.52 2.32
N ILE A 330 19.85 -13.45 2.20
CA ILE A 330 19.11 -12.18 2.09
C ILE A 330 19.24 -11.38 3.40
N GLU A 331 19.10 -12.05 4.55
CA GLU A 331 19.26 -11.41 5.85
C GLU A 331 20.70 -10.90 6.06
N LYS A 332 21.70 -11.64 5.62
CA LYS A 332 23.11 -11.19 5.64
C LYS A 332 23.34 -9.96 4.78
N GLU A 333 22.76 -9.89 3.57
CA GLU A 333 22.89 -8.72 2.70
C GLU A 333 22.30 -7.47 3.34
N PHE A 334 21.15 -7.60 4.01
CA PHE A 334 20.55 -6.49 4.75
C PHE A 334 21.36 -6.10 6.00
N ALA A 335 21.91 -7.07 6.72
CA ALA A 335 22.78 -6.84 7.88
C ALA A 335 24.07 -6.09 7.50
N ASN A 336 24.56 -6.26 6.28
CA ASN A 336 25.76 -5.57 5.78
C ASN A 336 25.52 -4.09 5.43
N LEU A 337 24.28 -3.60 5.42
CA LEU A 337 23.99 -2.19 5.15
C LEU A 337 24.43 -1.30 6.31
N THR A 338 25.08 -0.20 5.95
CA THR A 338 25.52 0.82 6.90
C THR A 338 24.34 1.67 7.39
N LEU A 339 24.59 2.52 8.39
CA LEU A 339 23.60 3.50 8.80
C LEU A 339 23.33 4.54 7.68
N ASN A 340 24.34 4.93 6.90
CA ASN A 340 24.20 5.86 5.77
C ASN A 340 23.26 5.32 4.69
N ASP A 341 23.28 4.00 4.50
CA ASP A 341 22.45 3.29 3.52
C ASP A 341 20.96 3.25 3.85
N LEU A 342 20.61 3.38 5.13
CA LEU A 342 19.27 3.16 5.66
C LEU A 342 18.64 4.40 6.27
N LEU A 343 19.43 5.34 6.78
CA LEU A 343 18.90 6.54 7.43
C LEU A 343 18.07 7.38 6.47
N PHE A 344 18.52 7.59 5.23
CA PHE A 344 17.78 8.41 4.26
C PHE A 344 16.45 7.76 3.80
N PRO A 345 16.39 6.46 3.49
CA PRO A 345 15.10 5.77 3.32
C PRO A 345 14.19 5.85 4.57
N CYS A 346 14.75 5.84 5.78
CA CYS A 346 14.00 5.97 7.04
C CYS A 346 13.44 7.40 7.22
N ILE A 347 14.20 8.43 6.88
CA ILE A 347 13.71 9.82 6.81
C ILE A 347 12.54 9.92 5.85
N THR A 348 12.65 9.30 4.68
CA THR A 348 11.59 9.31 3.66
C THR A 348 10.30 8.68 4.20
N LEU A 349 10.41 7.62 4.99
CA LEU A 349 9.28 7.01 5.69
C LEU A 349 8.68 7.97 6.73
N PHE A 350 9.51 8.61 7.56
CA PHE A 350 9.01 9.60 8.53
C PHE A 350 8.34 10.81 7.88
N ALA A 351 8.89 11.31 6.78
CA ALA A 351 8.33 12.44 6.05
C ALA A 351 6.94 12.14 5.50
N THR A 352 6.67 10.88 5.14
CA THR A 352 5.40 10.47 4.54
C THR A 352 4.36 10.03 5.57
N CYS A 353 4.76 9.35 6.66
CA CYS A 353 3.79 8.75 7.59
C CYS A 353 4.04 8.96 9.09
N SER A 354 4.94 9.86 9.50
CA SER A 354 5.23 10.08 10.94
C SER A 354 3.99 10.37 11.78
N LYS A 355 3.00 11.07 11.24
CA LYS A 355 1.71 11.33 11.91
C LYS A 355 0.97 10.06 12.30
N ALA A 356 0.87 9.12 11.36
CA ALA A 356 0.21 7.83 11.56
C ALA A 356 1.04 6.94 12.50
N LEU A 357 2.36 6.95 12.37
CA LEU A 357 3.25 6.21 13.29
C LEU A 357 3.13 6.72 14.74
N ALA A 358 3.02 8.05 14.94
CA ALA A 358 2.78 8.63 16.26
C ALA A 358 1.45 8.18 16.85
N ALA A 359 0.38 8.12 16.03
CA ALA A 359 -0.92 7.58 16.44
C ALA A 359 -0.84 6.10 16.82
N LEU A 360 -0.09 5.29 16.08
CA LEU A 360 0.15 3.87 16.41
C LEU A 360 0.93 3.71 17.73
N SER A 361 1.91 4.57 18.00
CA SER A 361 2.68 4.58 19.26
C SER A 361 1.84 4.89 20.50
N VAL A 362 0.77 5.68 20.35
CA VAL A 362 -0.15 6.01 21.46
C VAL A 362 -1.27 5.00 21.59
N SER A 363 -1.87 4.58 20.47
CA SER A 363 -2.99 3.63 20.46
C SER A 363 -2.59 2.21 20.87
N LYS A 364 -1.31 1.84 20.73
CA LYS A 364 -0.77 0.51 21.07
C LYS A 364 -1.65 -0.62 20.52
N PRO A 365 -1.88 -0.68 19.20
CA PRO A 365 -2.80 -1.66 18.62
C PRO A 365 -2.34 -3.08 18.94
N ILE A 366 -3.30 -3.95 19.28
CA ILE A 366 -3.03 -5.37 19.51
C ILE A 366 -2.66 -5.99 18.16
N ILE A 367 -1.38 -6.31 17.98
CA ILE A 367 -0.90 -6.99 16.79
C ILE A 367 -1.05 -8.49 17.01
N CYS A 368 -2.01 -9.11 16.33
CA CYS A 368 -2.22 -10.55 16.41
C CYS A 368 -0.92 -11.31 16.10
N GLY A 369 -0.48 -12.16 17.03
CA GLY A 369 0.75 -12.95 16.90
C GLY A 369 2.04 -12.20 17.27
N ALA A 370 1.97 -11.06 17.97
CA ALA A 370 3.11 -10.23 18.39
C ALA A 370 4.26 -11.04 19.01
N ASP A 371 3.96 -12.04 19.85
CA ASP A 371 4.97 -12.85 20.57
C ASP A 371 5.85 -13.69 19.63
N LYS A 372 5.43 -13.88 18.38
CA LYS A 372 6.17 -14.58 17.32
C LYS A 372 6.44 -13.70 16.09
N ASN A 373 5.97 -12.44 16.10
CA ASN A 373 6.06 -11.58 14.96
C ASN A 373 7.40 -10.83 14.97
N ARG A 374 8.33 -11.29 14.13
CA ARG A 374 9.63 -10.65 13.93
C ARG A 374 9.54 -9.16 13.59
N LEU A 375 8.38 -8.65 13.13
CA LEU A 375 8.22 -7.25 12.75
C LEU A 375 8.08 -6.32 13.97
N THR A 376 7.65 -6.84 15.12
CA THR A 376 7.31 -6.03 16.30
C THR A 376 8.35 -6.06 17.40
N ASN A 377 9.32 -6.98 17.33
CA ASN A 377 10.38 -7.14 18.34
C ASN A 377 11.19 -5.85 18.53
N ILE A 378 11.71 -5.67 19.74
CA ILE A 378 12.62 -4.57 20.12
C ILE A 378 14.03 -4.87 19.62
N GLY A 379 14.71 -3.88 19.05
CA GLY A 379 16.09 -4.01 18.61
C GLY A 379 17.08 -3.91 19.77
N GLU A 380 18.27 -4.49 19.58
CA GLU A 380 19.30 -4.64 20.62
C GLU A 380 19.62 -3.34 21.37
N LEU A 381 19.77 -2.21 20.66
CA LEU A 381 20.11 -0.92 21.26
C LEU A 381 18.98 -0.34 22.13
N ALA A 382 17.73 -0.72 21.87
CA ALA A 382 16.56 -0.22 22.57
C ALA A 382 16.17 -1.07 23.79
N THR A 383 16.73 -2.28 23.94
CA THR A 383 16.38 -3.23 25.01
C THR A 383 16.53 -2.67 26.43
N ASN A 384 17.54 -1.81 26.65
CA ASN A 384 17.77 -1.18 27.96
C ASN A 384 16.88 0.04 28.20
N PHE A 385 16.25 0.58 27.16
CA PHE A 385 15.42 1.79 27.25
C PHE A 385 13.92 1.46 27.27
N VAL A 386 13.53 0.38 26.59
CA VAL A 386 12.14 -0.01 26.38
C VAL A 386 11.86 -1.28 27.18
N LYS A 387 10.80 -1.28 27.99
CA LYS A 387 10.42 -2.48 28.75
C LYS A 387 10.08 -3.63 27.79
N ALA A 388 10.49 -4.84 28.11
CA ALA A 388 10.22 -6.04 27.29
C ALA A 388 8.71 -6.29 27.03
N THR A 389 7.85 -5.77 27.90
CA THR A 389 6.39 -5.85 27.75
C THR A 389 5.82 -4.87 26.72
N GLU A 390 6.62 -3.94 26.19
CA GLU A 390 6.22 -2.97 25.16
C GLU A 390 6.64 -3.42 23.76
N VAL A 391 6.25 -4.64 23.36
CA VAL A 391 6.41 -5.14 21.99
C VAL A 391 5.53 -4.31 21.03
N GLY A 392 6.01 -4.07 19.80
CA GLY A 392 5.29 -3.29 18.81
C GLY A 392 5.53 -1.78 18.92
N PHE A 393 4.50 -1.00 18.58
CA PHE A 393 4.54 0.46 18.67
C PHE A 393 4.38 0.91 20.12
N SER A 394 5.28 1.80 20.58
CA SER A 394 5.16 2.40 21.90
C SER A 394 5.74 3.80 21.96
N VAL A 395 5.28 4.59 22.93
CA VAL A 395 5.84 5.92 23.22
C VAL A 395 7.30 5.81 23.69
N GLN A 396 7.69 4.74 24.40
CA GLN A 396 9.09 4.56 24.82
C GLN A 396 10.01 4.35 23.63
N ARG A 397 9.61 3.53 22.64
CA ARG A 397 10.38 3.37 21.38
C ARG A 397 10.48 4.68 20.63
N TRP A 398 9.40 5.44 20.57
CA TRP A 398 9.39 6.78 19.97
C TRP A 398 10.44 7.71 20.59
N MET A 399 10.49 7.74 21.92
CA MET A 399 11.48 8.53 22.67
C MET A 399 12.90 8.01 22.48
N PHE A 400 13.08 6.70 22.40
CA PHE A 400 14.36 6.08 22.05
C PHE A 400 14.84 6.55 20.68
N TRP A 401 13.99 6.52 19.64
CA TRP A 401 14.35 6.96 18.29
C TRP A 401 14.79 8.43 18.27
N LYS A 402 14.03 9.32 18.95
CA LYS A 402 14.42 10.73 19.12
C LYS A 402 15.79 10.87 19.77
N SER A 403 16.03 10.17 20.88
CA SER A 403 17.32 10.18 21.59
C SER A 403 18.46 9.66 20.71
N ARG A 404 18.23 8.57 19.96
CA ARG A 404 19.20 7.97 19.06
C ARG A 404 19.57 8.90 17.91
N LEU A 405 18.58 9.52 17.26
CA LEU A 405 18.80 10.48 16.18
C LEU A 405 19.55 11.72 16.67
N LYS A 406 19.22 12.22 17.87
CA LYS A 406 19.99 13.31 18.50
C LYS A 406 21.45 12.92 18.73
N LYS A 407 21.72 11.70 19.19
CA LYS A 407 23.10 11.19 19.34
C LYS A 407 23.82 11.13 18.00
N ILE A 408 23.18 10.60 16.95
CA ILE A 408 23.77 10.51 15.61
C ILE A 408 24.05 11.91 15.04
N ALA A 409 23.12 12.85 15.21
CA ALA A 409 23.27 14.26 14.81
C ALA A 409 24.46 14.97 15.47
N ASN A 410 24.86 14.52 16.66
CA ASN A 410 25.97 15.08 17.44
C ASN A 410 27.31 14.39 17.16
N LEU A 411 27.36 13.36 16.30
CA LEU A 411 28.63 12.70 15.94
C LEU A 411 29.49 13.56 15.02
N GLY A 412 28.92 14.57 14.35
CA GLY A 412 29.65 15.47 13.45
C GLY A 412 30.01 14.86 12.08
N VAL A 413 29.73 13.57 11.86
CA VAL A 413 29.96 12.91 10.58
C VAL A 413 28.97 13.42 9.52
N LYS A 414 29.44 14.10 8.47
CA LYS A 414 28.63 14.49 7.31
C LYS A 414 28.58 13.34 6.28
N PRO A 415 27.49 13.18 5.50
CA PRO A 415 26.19 13.88 5.57
C PRO A 415 25.23 13.31 6.64
N LEU A 416 25.68 12.32 7.42
CA LEU A 416 24.86 11.57 8.37
C LEU A 416 24.24 12.46 9.46
N SER A 417 24.99 13.43 9.97
CA SER A 417 24.56 14.34 11.03
C SER A 417 23.38 15.20 10.59
N GLY A 418 23.44 15.79 9.38
CA GLY A 418 22.34 16.57 8.82
C GLY A 418 21.09 15.72 8.59
N SER A 419 21.26 14.51 8.06
CA SER A 419 20.18 13.54 7.89
C SER A 419 19.52 13.18 9.23
N ALA A 420 20.30 12.95 10.28
CA ALA A 420 19.78 12.61 11.60
C ALA A 420 19.02 13.79 12.26
N ARG A 421 19.49 15.03 12.07
CA ARG A 421 18.76 16.24 12.51
C ARG A 421 17.41 16.36 11.82
N LEU A 422 17.37 16.16 10.50
CA LEU A 422 16.12 16.15 9.74
C LEU A 422 15.14 15.10 10.25
N ALA A 423 15.60 13.86 10.43
CA ALA A 423 14.79 12.78 10.99
C ALA A 423 14.24 13.14 12.38
N PHE A 424 15.09 13.70 13.25
CA PHE A 424 14.72 14.13 14.59
C PHE A 424 13.60 15.19 14.56
N ASN A 425 13.76 16.21 13.72
CA ASN A 425 12.78 17.29 13.55
C ASN A 425 11.43 16.75 13.05
N LEU A 426 11.44 15.81 12.10
CA LEU A 426 10.21 15.14 11.64
C LEU A 426 9.49 14.43 12.79
N LEU A 427 10.23 13.69 13.64
CA LEU A 427 9.63 13.00 14.79
C LEU A 427 9.10 13.96 15.86
N CYS A 428 9.80 15.06 16.14
CA CYS A 428 9.34 16.08 17.11
C CYS A 428 8.08 16.81 16.62
N ASN A 429 7.97 17.04 15.31
CA ASN A 429 6.81 17.72 14.74
C ASN A 429 5.59 16.82 14.54
N SER A 430 5.79 15.51 14.43
CA SER A 430 4.73 14.53 14.13
C SER A 430 3.58 14.54 15.14
N GLY A 431 3.87 14.54 16.45
CA GLY A 431 2.85 14.54 17.50
C GLY A 431 1.97 15.79 17.39
N ARG A 432 2.62 16.96 17.29
CA ARG A 432 1.94 18.25 17.09
C ARG A 432 1.03 18.24 15.87
N PHE A 433 1.54 17.81 14.72
CA PHE A 433 0.76 17.80 13.48
C PHE A 433 -0.37 16.76 13.46
N SER A 434 -0.35 15.82 14.39
CA SER A 434 -1.42 14.85 14.63
C SER A 434 -2.36 15.24 15.77
N GLY A 435 -2.09 16.34 16.50
CA GLY A 435 -2.82 16.67 17.72
C GLY A 435 -2.54 15.73 18.90
N ILE A 436 -1.45 14.96 18.83
CA ILE A 436 -1.03 13.99 19.84
C ILE A 436 0.07 14.61 20.71
N GLU A 437 -0.14 14.63 22.02
CA GLU A 437 0.88 15.06 22.95
C GLU A 437 1.89 13.94 23.22
N LEU A 438 3.06 14.01 22.57
CA LEU A 438 4.18 13.13 22.87
C LEU A 438 5.12 13.80 23.88
N PRO A 439 5.71 13.02 24.82
CA PRO A 439 6.65 13.56 25.80
C PRO A 439 7.82 14.32 25.14
N GLY A 440 8.15 15.49 25.67
CA GLY A 440 9.27 16.31 25.21
C GLY A 440 8.95 17.24 24.03
N ASP A 441 7.86 17.06 23.29
CA ASP A 441 7.56 17.88 22.10
C ASP A 441 7.23 19.33 22.45
N LYS A 442 6.48 19.55 23.53
CA LYS A 442 6.18 20.91 24.04
C LYS A 442 7.45 21.66 24.44
N GLU A 443 8.36 21.00 25.15
CA GLU A 443 9.61 21.61 25.62
C GLU A 443 10.58 21.87 24.45
N PHE A 444 10.68 20.94 23.50
CA PHE A 444 11.44 21.15 22.28
C PHE A 444 10.96 22.39 21.54
N MET A 445 9.65 22.51 21.31
CA MET A 445 9.07 23.67 20.63
C MET A 445 9.29 24.97 21.38
N LYS A 446 9.12 24.96 22.71
CA LYS A 446 9.40 26.13 23.55
C LYS A 446 10.82 26.62 23.33
N ARG A 447 11.82 25.72 23.41
CA ARG A 447 13.23 26.06 23.18
C ARG A 447 13.50 26.51 21.76
N SER A 448 12.88 25.88 20.76
CA SER A 448 13.00 26.31 19.37
C SER A 448 12.47 27.72 19.17
N VAL A 449 11.34 28.07 19.79
CA VAL A 449 10.79 29.43 19.73
C VAL A 449 11.66 30.43 20.48
N GLU A 450 12.17 30.07 21.67
CA GLU A 450 13.10 30.91 22.44
C GLU A 450 14.37 31.22 21.63
N TYR A 451 14.99 30.21 21.04
CA TYR A 451 16.18 30.36 20.20
C TYR A 451 15.93 31.32 19.01
N LEU A 452 14.80 31.19 18.31
CA LEU A 452 14.46 32.09 17.20
C LEU A 452 14.15 33.52 17.64
N SER A 453 13.57 33.68 18.83
CA SER A 453 13.30 35.00 19.38
C SER A 453 14.58 35.76 19.68
N GLU A 454 15.68 35.04 19.89
CA GLU A 454 17.04 35.58 20.05
C GLU A 454 17.73 35.85 18.70
N GLU A 455 17.46 35.05 17.66
CA GLU A 455 18.10 35.18 16.33
C GLU A 455 17.36 36.04 15.28
N SER A 456 16.22 36.65 15.60
CA SER A 456 15.55 37.70 14.81
C SER A 456 15.02 37.35 13.39
N THR A 457 14.97 36.09 12.95
CA THR A 457 14.27 35.68 11.71
C THR A 457 13.27 34.54 11.92
N LEU A 458 12.02 34.90 12.20
CA LEU A 458 10.88 33.98 12.41
C LEU A 458 10.42 33.23 11.13
N VAL A 459 10.93 33.60 9.96
CA VAL A 459 10.46 33.11 8.65
C VAL A 459 11.09 31.74 8.28
N ASP A 460 12.22 31.37 8.88
CA ASP A 460 12.97 30.16 8.52
C ASP A 460 12.49 28.87 9.21
N LEU A 461 11.59 28.95 10.20
CA LEU A 461 11.21 27.75 10.97
C LEU A 461 10.35 26.75 10.20
N PHE A 462 9.67 27.20 9.14
CA PHE A 462 8.64 26.42 8.47
C PHE A 462 8.68 26.47 6.94
N SER A 463 9.49 27.35 6.34
CA SER A 463 9.44 27.63 4.89
C SER A 463 10.77 27.50 4.15
N SER A 464 11.90 27.34 4.84
CA SER A 464 13.21 27.30 4.21
C SER A 464 13.78 25.90 4.29
N ASP A 465 14.25 25.40 3.15
CA ASP A 465 14.93 24.14 2.95
C ASP A 465 15.93 23.77 4.06
N LEU A 466 16.03 22.48 4.35
CA LEU A 466 17.24 21.62 4.22
C LEU A 466 18.68 22.22 4.11
N ASN A 467 18.93 23.52 4.28
CA ASN A 467 20.18 24.22 3.97
C ASN A 467 20.75 25.09 5.10
N TRP A 468 20.28 25.02 6.35
CA TRP A 468 20.87 25.81 7.45
C TRP A 468 21.14 24.95 8.70
N ILE A 469 22.42 24.60 8.89
CA ILE A 469 23.34 25.01 9.97
C ILE A 469 24.69 24.41 9.57
N ASP A 470 25.39 25.10 8.66
CA ASP A 470 26.83 25.30 8.80
C ASP A 470 27.00 26.76 9.28
N GLU A 471 28.03 26.94 10.09
CA GLU A 471 28.41 28.14 10.84
C GLU A 471 27.80 28.31 12.23
N GLU A 472 28.70 28.13 13.19
CA GLU A 472 28.70 28.65 14.57
C GLU A 472 27.46 28.38 15.41
N ILE A 473 27.60 27.45 16.36
CA ILE A 473 27.43 27.70 17.81
C ILE A 473 27.63 26.36 18.54
N CYS A 474 28.82 26.19 19.10
CA CYS A 474 29.02 25.65 20.44
C CYS A 474 30.38 26.13 20.93
N PRO A 475 30.50 26.70 22.14
CA PRO A 475 31.81 26.98 22.75
C PRO A 475 32.61 25.71 23.04
#